data_AF-A0A933L0A0-F1
#
_entry.id   AF-A0A933L0A0-F1
#
_cell.length_a   1.000
_cell.length_b   1.000
_cell.length_c   1.000
_cell.angle_alpha   90.00
_cell.angle_beta   90.00
_cell.angle_gamma   90.00
#
_symmetry.space_group_name_H-M   'P 1'
#
loop_
_entity.id
_entity.type
_entity.pdbx_description
1 polymer ?
#
loop_
_entity_poly.entity_id
_entity_poly.type
_entity_poly.pdbx_seq_one_letter_code
_entity_poly.pdbx_strand_id
1 'polypeptide(L)'
;LELTADALDLLADYDWPGNVRELENVIERAVVLTSKARIGADLVPEHVRASPPFHIPRFVVPPEGISFKDVITSVEKRLIESTLDAAGGVQKRAAELLKIKPTTLNEMIKRHDIGQRRKKNGTTEPAAGQEAKPVVSRSRQVFPGAELTRRE
;
A
#
# COMPACT_ATOMS: atom_id res chain seq x y z
N LEU A 1 26.82 -15.04 6.94
CA LEU A 1 25.66 -14.42 7.62
C LEU A 1 24.56 -14.30 6.59
N GLU A 2 23.38 -14.83 6.89
CA GLU A 2 22.20 -14.81 6.01
C GLU A 2 21.11 -13.93 6.63
N LEU A 3 20.41 -13.14 5.82
CA LEU A 3 19.16 -12.50 6.26
C LEU A 3 17.99 -13.46 6.09
N THR A 4 17.06 -13.45 7.04
CA THR A 4 15.75 -14.09 6.84
C THR A 4 14.89 -13.26 5.89
N ALA A 5 13.90 -13.89 5.26
CA ALA A 5 13.03 -13.21 4.29
C ALA A 5 12.25 -12.04 4.91
N ASP A 6 11.70 -12.24 6.11
CA ASP A 6 11.02 -11.18 6.88
C ASP A 6 11.95 -10.01 7.25
N ALA A 7 13.21 -10.28 7.60
CA ALA A 7 14.18 -9.22 7.84
C ALA A 7 14.50 -8.44 6.56
N LEU A 8 14.60 -9.14 5.43
CA LEU A 8 14.86 -8.53 4.13
C LEU A 8 13.70 -7.64 3.70
N ASP A 9 12.46 -8.10 3.85
CA ASP A 9 11.26 -7.33 3.52
C ASP A 9 11.22 -6.03 4.32
N LEU A 10 11.45 -6.10 5.64
CA LEU A 10 11.49 -4.92 6.50
C LEU A 10 12.57 -3.90 6.12
N LEU A 11 13.73 -4.37 5.70
CA LEU A 11 14.84 -3.50 5.28
C LEU A 11 14.59 -2.90 3.89
N ALA A 12 13.86 -3.60 3.02
CA ALA A 12 13.52 -3.14 1.67
C ALA A 12 12.36 -2.15 1.66
N ASP A 13 11.40 -2.30 2.58
CA ASP A 13 10.19 -1.47 2.67
C ASP A 13 10.42 -0.15 3.42
N TYR A 14 11.55 0.01 4.11
CA TYR A 14 11.89 1.22 4.84
C TYR A 14 12.59 2.24 3.93
N ASP A 15 12.15 3.50 3.98
CA ASP A 15 12.61 4.56 3.07
C ASP A 15 14.04 5.10 3.32
N TRP A 16 14.68 4.71 4.44
CA TRP A 16 16.02 5.14 4.84
C TRP A 16 16.25 6.67 4.73
N PRO A 17 15.55 7.50 5.53
CA PRO A 17 15.68 8.95 5.48
C PRO A 17 17.10 9.46 5.76
N GLY A 18 17.93 8.67 6.46
CA GLY A 18 19.35 8.93 6.71
C GLY A 18 20.30 8.47 5.60
N ASN A 19 19.78 8.01 4.45
CA ASN A 19 20.51 7.39 3.34
C ASN A 19 21.16 6.03 3.70
N VAL A 20 21.99 5.50 2.79
CA VAL A 20 22.68 4.20 2.91
C VAL A 20 23.48 4.03 4.21
N ARG A 21 23.93 5.13 4.84
CA ARG A 21 24.62 5.07 6.15
C ARG A 21 23.72 4.59 7.29
N GLU A 22 22.43 4.91 7.24
CA GLU A 22 21.48 4.41 8.23
C GLU A 22 21.30 2.90 8.07
N LEU A 23 21.17 2.42 6.82
CA LEU A 23 21.14 0.99 6.51
C LEU A 23 22.43 0.28 6.96
N GLU A 24 23.60 0.87 6.65
CA GLU A 24 24.90 0.35 7.07
C GLU A 24 24.98 0.19 8.59
N ASN A 25 24.62 1.24 9.35
CA ASN A 25 24.60 1.20 10.81
C ASN A 25 23.66 0.12 11.35
N VAL A 26 22.49 -0.05 10.72
CA VAL A 26 21.52 -1.10 11.11
C VAL A 26 22.09 -2.49 10.85
N ILE A 27 22.71 -2.72 9.70
CA ILE A 27 23.33 -3.99 9.35
C ILE A 27 24.54 -4.27 10.24
N GLU A 28 25.44 -3.31 10.45
CA GLU A 28 26.59 -3.46 11.37
C GLU A 28 26.12 -3.86 12.76
N ARG A 29 25.11 -3.16 13.30
CA ARG A 29 24.56 -3.48 14.62
C ARG A 29 23.97 -4.89 14.63
N ALA A 30 23.24 -5.29 13.60
CA ALA A 30 22.66 -6.64 13.50
C ALA A 30 23.75 -7.73 13.42
N VAL A 31 24.86 -7.46 12.74
CA VAL A 31 26.03 -8.35 12.67
C VAL A 31 26.75 -8.46 14.02
N VAL A 32 26.85 -7.35 14.77
CA VAL A 32 27.46 -7.36 16.12
C VAL A 32 26.56 -8.09 17.12
N LEU A 33 25.24 -7.92 17.03
CA LEU A 33 24.28 -8.51 17.97
C LEU A 33 23.95 -9.97 17.68
N THR A 34 24.13 -10.44 16.44
CA THR A 34 23.78 -11.82 16.11
C THR A 34 24.80 -12.81 16.68
N SER A 35 24.30 -13.79 17.41
CA SER A 35 25.11 -14.92 17.91
C SER A 35 25.10 -16.12 16.95
N LYS A 36 24.42 -16.00 15.80
CA LYS A 36 24.19 -17.09 14.83
C LYS A 36 24.60 -16.64 13.43
N ALA A 37 24.71 -17.59 12.50
CA ALA A 37 24.96 -17.28 11.09
C ALA A 37 23.76 -16.63 10.36
N ARG A 38 22.71 -16.22 11.06
CA ARG A 38 21.45 -15.71 10.50
C ARG A 38 20.97 -14.46 11.25
N ILE A 39 20.51 -13.45 10.52
CA ILE A 39 19.94 -12.20 11.02
C ILE A 39 18.43 -12.26 10.82
N GLY A 40 17.68 -12.28 11.92
CA GLY A 40 16.22 -12.29 11.94
C GLY A 40 15.62 -10.88 12.07
N ALA A 41 14.30 -10.77 11.86
CA ALA A 41 13.58 -9.51 12.02
C ALA A 41 13.67 -8.95 13.45
N ASP A 42 13.91 -9.79 14.46
CA ASP A 42 14.12 -9.38 15.85
C ASP A 42 15.36 -8.50 16.08
N LEU A 43 16.35 -8.61 15.18
CA LEU A 43 17.58 -7.80 15.23
C LEU A 43 17.45 -6.46 14.49
N VAL A 44 16.40 -6.31 13.67
CA VAL A 44 16.08 -5.06 12.98
C VAL A 44 15.48 -4.05 13.98
N PRO A 45 15.96 -2.79 14.03
CA PRO A 45 15.46 -1.81 14.98
C PRO A 45 13.95 -1.54 14.87
N GLU A 46 13.32 -1.23 16.01
CA GLU A 46 11.89 -0.92 16.13
C GLU A 46 11.42 0.12 15.11
N HIS A 47 12.20 1.19 14.88
CA HIS A 47 11.80 2.26 13.98
C HIS A 47 11.73 1.82 12.50
N VAL A 48 12.50 0.81 12.11
CA VAL A 48 12.42 0.19 10.79
C VAL A 48 11.24 -0.78 10.74
N ARG A 49 11.02 -1.56 11.82
CA ARG A 49 9.92 -2.53 11.91
C ARG A 49 8.52 -1.92 11.94
N ALA A 50 8.37 -0.80 12.62
CA ALA A 50 7.09 -0.16 12.89
C ALA A 50 6.75 0.97 11.92
N SER A 51 7.60 1.23 10.92
CA SER A 51 7.33 2.29 9.95
C SER A 51 6.25 1.83 8.97
N PRO A 52 5.08 2.49 8.93
CA PRO A 52 4.12 2.23 7.87
C PRO A 52 4.78 2.62 6.53
N PRO A 53 4.76 1.74 5.52
CA PRO A 53 5.53 1.97 4.32
C PRO A 53 4.93 3.12 3.51
N PHE A 54 5.70 4.19 3.31
CA PHE A 54 5.30 5.29 2.43
C PHE A 54 5.68 4.95 1.00
N HIS A 55 4.71 4.44 0.23
CA HIS A 55 4.97 4.03 -1.14
C HIS A 55 4.96 5.24 -2.09
N ILE A 56 6.12 5.54 -2.67
CA ILE A 56 6.20 6.45 -3.81
C ILE A 56 5.57 5.75 -5.03
N PRO A 57 4.59 6.36 -5.70
CA PRO A 57 3.99 5.77 -6.89
C PRO A 57 5.06 5.52 -7.96
N ARG A 58 5.08 4.31 -8.53
CA ARG A 58 5.94 4.02 -9.68
C ARG A 58 5.36 4.72 -10.92
N PHE A 59 6.15 5.60 -11.54
CA PHE A 59 5.78 6.25 -12.79
C PHE A 59 6.26 5.44 -13.98
N VAL A 60 5.36 5.17 -14.93
CA VAL A 60 5.69 4.59 -16.23
C VAL A 60 5.45 5.69 -17.27
N VAL A 61 6.52 6.11 -17.95
CA VAL A 61 6.46 7.14 -19.00
C VAL A 61 6.27 6.42 -20.33
N PRO A 62 5.15 6.63 -21.04
CA PRO A 62 4.93 6.04 -22.35
C PRO A 62 5.77 6.79 -23.41
N PRO A 63 6.01 6.19 -24.59
CA PRO A 63 6.83 6.79 -25.65
C PRO A 63 6.34 8.18 -26.12
N GLU A 64 5.04 8.44 -26.00
CA GLU A 64 4.39 9.72 -26.35
C GLU A 64 4.64 10.82 -25.30
N GLY A 65 5.22 10.47 -24.15
CA GLY A 65 5.50 11.36 -23.03
C GLY A 65 4.30 11.56 -22.08
N ILE A 66 4.55 12.23 -20.96
CA ILE A 66 3.52 12.66 -20.01
C ILE A 66 3.69 14.14 -19.66
N SER A 67 2.57 14.82 -19.41
CA SER A 67 2.57 16.17 -18.88
C SER A 67 2.96 16.16 -17.41
N PHE A 68 4.13 16.71 -17.09
CA PHE A 68 4.60 16.86 -15.71
C PHE A 68 3.57 17.56 -14.82
N LYS A 69 2.94 18.64 -15.34
CA LYS A 69 1.97 19.43 -14.58
C LYS A 69 0.74 18.62 -14.18
N ASP A 70 0.25 17.76 -15.07
CA ASP A 70 -0.94 16.94 -14.81
C ASP A 70 -0.64 15.81 -13.82
N VAL A 71 0.55 15.22 -13.92
CA VAL A 71 1.03 14.21 -12.97
C VAL A 71 1.11 14.81 -11.57
N ILE A 72 1.80 15.93 -11.40
CA ILE A 72 1.93 16.62 -10.10
C ILE A 72 0.56 17.00 -9.56
N THR A 73 -0.32 17.57 -10.39
CA THR A 73 -1.70 17.91 -10.01
C THR A 73 -2.45 16.68 -9.48
N SER A 74 -2.33 15.53 -10.17
CA SER A 74 -3.02 14.30 -9.77
C SER A 74 -2.47 13.69 -8.46
N VAL A 75 -1.17 13.81 -8.22
CA VAL A 75 -0.51 13.32 -7.01
C VAL A 75 -0.88 14.22 -5.84
N GLU A 76 -0.79 15.54 -6.03
CA GLU A 76 -1.16 16.54 -5.04
C GLU A 76 -2.62 16.38 -4.60
N LYS A 77 -3.55 16.21 -5.56
CA LYS A 77 -4.97 15.97 -5.28
C LYS A 77 -5.19 14.72 -4.43
N ARG A 78 -4.61 13.58 -4.83
CA ARG A 78 -4.73 12.31 -4.10
C ARG A 78 -4.12 12.38 -2.70
N LEU A 79 -3.01 13.10 -2.56
CA LEU A 79 -2.36 13.30 -1.26
C LEU A 79 -3.27 14.12 -0.32
N ILE A 80 -3.88 15.20 -0.80
CA ILE A 80 -4.80 16.01 0.01
C ILE A 80 -6.05 15.21 0.39
N GLU A 81 -6.67 14.49 -0.56
CA GLU A 81 -7.87 13.68 -0.32
C GLU A 81 -7.61 12.60 0.73
N SER A 82 -6.57 11.78 0.55
CA SER A 82 -6.21 10.73 1.51
C SER A 82 -5.87 11.27 2.90
N THR A 83 -5.20 12.43 2.97
CA THR A 83 -4.89 13.09 4.24
C THR A 83 -6.15 13.62 4.91
N LEU A 84 -7.09 14.21 4.16
CA LEU A 84 -8.36 14.68 4.70
C LEU A 84 -9.18 13.51 5.24
N ASP A 85 -9.20 12.38 4.55
CA ASP A 85 -9.88 11.16 5.01
C ASP A 85 -9.25 10.63 6.30
N ALA A 86 -7.92 10.55 6.37
CA ALA A 86 -7.18 10.15 7.59
C ALA A 86 -7.39 11.13 8.76
N ALA A 87 -7.59 12.42 8.46
CA ALA A 87 -7.88 13.45 9.44
C ALA A 87 -9.38 13.53 9.84
N GLY A 88 -10.25 12.72 9.24
CA GLY A 88 -11.70 12.74 9.47
C GLY A 88 -12.39 14.00 8.95
N GLY A 89 -11.85 14.63 7.90
CA GLY A 89 -12.34 15.87 7.30
C GLY A 89 -11.88 17.15 8.00
N VAL A 90 -11.12 17.04 9.10
CA VAL A 90 -10.63 18.21 9.84
C VAL A 90 -9.40 18.80 9.15
N GLN A 91 -9.58 19.91 8.43
CA GLN A 91 -8.51 20.54 7.64
C GLN A 91 -7.27 20.93 8.47
N LYS A 92 -7.46 21.44 9.70
CA LYS A 92 -6.33 21.80 10.57
C LYS A 92 -5.45 20.58 10.88
N ARG A 93 -6.09 19.46 11.24
CA ARG A 93 -5.40 18.20 11.51
C ARG A 93 -4.74 17.63 10.25
N ALA A 94 -5.40 17.74 9.09
CA ALA A 94 -4.80 17.34 7.82
C ALA A 94 -3.54 18.17 7.49
N ALA A 95 -3.56 19.48 7.74
CA ALA A 95 -2.40 20.35 7.54
C ALA A 95 -1.24 19.97 8.48
N GLU A 96 -1.54 19.60 9.73
CA GLU A 96 -0.56 19.07 10.68
C GLU A 96 0.06 17.75 10.20
N LEU A 97 -0.74 16.81 9.68
CA LEU A 97 -0.26 15.55 9.10
C LEU A 97 0.66 15.77 7.89
N LEU A 98 0.32 16.73 7.03
CA LEU A 98 1.14 17.12 5.89
C LEU A 98 2.32 18.04 6.27
N LYS A 99 2.43 18.46 7.54
CA LYS A 99 3.45 19.38 8.05
C LYS A 99 3.51 20.71 7.28
N ILE A 100 2.35 21.23 6.88
CA ILE A 100 2.21 22.52 6.18
C ILE A 100 1.33 23.49 6.96
N LYS A 101 1.39 24.78 6.61
CA LYS A 101 0.49 25.78 7.20
C LYS A 101 -0.96 25.48 6.77
N PRO A 102 -1.95 25.66 7.65
CA PRO A 102 -3.36 25.46 7.30
C PRO A 102 -3.83 26.34 6.13
N THR A 103 -3.28 27.54 5.99
CA THR A 103 -3.56 28.44 4.86
C THR A 103 -3.12 27.85 3.53
N THR A 104 -1.95 27.20 3.49
CA THR A 104 -1.42 26.53 2.30
C THR A 104 -2.32 25.37 1.88
N LEU A 105 -2.75 24.54 2.84
CA LEU A 105 -3.67 23.44 2.54
C LEU A 105 -5.01 23.97 1.99
N ASN A 106 -5.54 25.06 2.55
CA ASN A 106 -6.79 25.67 2.09
C ASN A 106 -6.68 26.20 0.66
N GLU A 107 -5.57 26.83 0.30
CA GLU A 107 -5.29 27.24 -1.09
C GLU A 107 -5.22 26.05 -2.05
N MET A 108 -4.56 24.96 -1.64
CA MET A 108 -4.48 23.74 -2.45
C MET A 108 -5.86 23.10 -2.65
N ILE A 109 -6.69 23.02 -1.60
CA ILE A 109 -8.06 22.51 -1.67
C ILE A 109 -8.89 23.31 -2.67
N LYS A 110 -8.80 24.65 -2.64
CA LYS A 110 -9.51 25.53 -3.58
C LYS A 110 -9.01 25.39 -5.01
N ARG A 111 -7.68 25.28 -5.19
CA ARG A 111 -7.04 25.15 -6.51
C ARG A 111 -7.46 23.85 -7.21
N HIS A 112 -7.57 22.77 -6.45
CA HIS A 112 -7.86 21.42 -6.97
C HIS A 112 -9.35 21.04 -6.91
N ASP A 113 -10.21 21.99 -6.54
CA ASP A 113 -11.66 21.83 -6.38
C ASP A 113 -12.03 20.57 -5.58
N ILE A 114 -11.33 20.37 -4.45
CA ILE A 114 -11.57 19.21 -3.57
C ILE A 114 -12.80 19.54 -2.73
N GLY A 115 -13.97 19.25 -3.30
CA GLY A 115 -15.26 19.38 -2.63
C GLY A 115 -15.27 18.52 -1.37
N GLN A 116 -15.48 19.16 -0.22
CA GLN A 116 -15.68 18.48 1.05
C GLN A 116 -16.84 17.50 0.90
N ARG A 117 -16.53 16.22 0.66
CA ARG A 117 -17.51 15.14 0.67
C ARG A 117 -17.92 14.95 2.12
N ARG A 118 -18.78 15.84 2.60
CA ARG A 118 -19.45 15.73 3.89
C ARG A 118 -20.10 14.36 3.88
N LYS A 119 -19.51 13.43 4.63
CA LYS A 119 -20.09 12.11 4.91
C LYS A 119 -21.47 12.38 5.48
N LYS A 120 -22.51 12.24 4.64
CA LYS A 120 -23.90 12.30 5.06
C LYS A 120 -24.13 11.03 5.88
N ASN A 121 -23.86 11.11 7.19
CA ASN A 121 -24.20 10.06 8.12
C ASN A 121 -25.72 10.03 8.30
N GLY A 122 -26.31 8.85 8.15
CA GLY A 122 -27.68 8.54 8.58
C GLY A 122 -28.45 7.68 7.59
N THR A 123 -28.25 6.36 7.64
CA THR A 123 -29.26 5.40 8.14
C THR A 123 -28.54 4.11 8.51
N THR A 124 -28.49 3.85 9.82
CA THR A 124 -28.30 2.51 10.37
C THR A 124 -29.59 1.74 10.10
N GLU A 125 -29.52 0.64 9.37
CA GLU A 125 -30.53 -0.41 9.45
C GLU A 125 -29.84 -1.78 9.37
N PRO A 126 -30.10 -2.70 10.30
CA PRO A 126 -29.47 -4.01 10.35
C PRO A 126 -30.28 -5.03 9.54
N ALA A 127 -29.65 -5.71 8.60
CA ALA A 127 -30.18 -6.94 7.98
C ALA A 127 -29.02 -7.95 7.96
N ALA A 128 -28.97 -8.89 8.91
CA ALA A 128 -29.66 -10.18 8.86
C ALA A 128 -29.12 -11.04 7.71
N GLY A 129 -28.50 -12.16 8.10
CA GLY A 129 -27.74 -13.05 7.23
C GLY A 129 -28.55 -13.75 6.14
N GLN A 130 -27.80 -14.22 5.14
CA GLN A 130 -28.10 -15.30 4.20
C GLN A 130 -26.77 -15.59 3.48
N GLU A 131 -26.05 -16.62 3.90
CA GLU A 131 -26.10 -17.96 3.29
C GLU A 131 -25.91 -17.90 1.77
N ALA A 132 -24.65 -18.04 1.37
CA ALA A 132 -24.27 -18.27 -0.01
C ALA A 132 -24.32 -19.77 -0.32
N LYS A 133 -25.20 -20.14 -1.27
CA LYS A 133 -25.13 -21.22 -2.30
C LYS A 133 -26.56 -21.68 -2.65
N PRO A 134 -26.87 -22.25 -3.83
CA PRO A 134 -25.98 -22.67 -4.93
C PRO A 134 -26.41 -22.19 -6.33
N VAL A 135 -25.48 -22.14 -7.30
CA VAL A 135 -25.81 -22.11 -8.73
C VAL A 135 -25.86 -23.54 -9.25
N VAL A 136 -27.07 -23.97 -9.64
CA VAL A 136 -27.39 -25.24 -10.29
C VAL A 136 -27.19 -25.12 -11.80
N SER A 137 -26.36 -26.04 -12.30
CA SER A 137 -26.51 -26.88 -13.50
C SER A 137 -27.13 -26.32 -14.80
N ARG A 138 -26.38 -26.47 -15.89
CA ARG A 138 -26.75 -27.11 -17.17
C ARG A 138 -25.47 -27.14 -18.04
N SER A 139 -25.12 -28.13 -18.85
CA SER A 139 -25.71 -29.43 -19.17
C SER A 139 -24.61 -30.28 -19.81
N ARG A 140 -24.70 -31.56 -19.53
CA ARG A 140 -23.97 -32.70 -20.10
C ARG A 140 -24.25 -32.85 -21.61
N GLN A 141 -23.20 -33.03 -22.40
CA GLN A 141 -23.28 -33.83 -23.64
C GLN A 141 -22.22 -34.94 -23.56
N VAL A 142 -22.71 -36.17 -23.71
CA VAL A 142 -21.99 -37.42 -23.86
C VAL A 142 -22.27 -37.89 -25.28
N PHE A 143 -21.32 -38.51 -25.99
CA PHE A 143 -21.52 -39.64 -26.93
C PHE A 143 -20.14 -40.18 -27.42
N PRO A 144 -20.06 -41.43 -27.95
CA PRO A 144 -19.18 -42.49 -27.42
C PRO A 144 -18.28 -43.22 -28.46
N GLY A 145 -17.49 -44.22 -27.99
CA GLY A 145 -16.88 -45.32 -28.78
C GLY A 145 -15.40 -45.56 -28.41
N ALA A 146 -15.01 -46.61 -27.67
CA ALA A 146 -14.75 -48.01 -28.12
C ALA A 146 -13.59 -48.06 -29.16
N GLU A 147 -12.51 -48.82 -29.10
CA GLU A 147 -12.09 -50.04 -28.39
C GLU A 147 -10.55 -50.10 -28.27
N LEU A 148 -10.08 -51.08 -27.48
CA LEU A 148 -8.86 -51.90 -27.58
C LEU A 148 -7.79 -51.48 -28.62
N THR A 149 -6.50 -51.48 -28.31
CA THR A 149 -5.67 -52.69 -28.45
C THR A 149 -4.34 -52.58 -27.70
N ARG A 150 -4.00 -53.71 -27.08
CA ARG A 150 -2.74 -54.09 -26.41
C ARG A 150 -1.75 -54.65 -27.46
N ARG A 151 -0.45 -54.44 -27.24
CA ARG A 151 0.77 -55.04 -27.89
C ARG A 151 1.59 -53.98 -28.64
N GLU A 152 2.93 -53.97 -28.59
CA GLU A 152 3.93 -54.97 -28.16
C GLU A 152 4.93 -54.40 -27.14
#